data_AF-A0A7J7CT32-F1
#
_entry.id   AF-A0A7J7CT32-F1
#
_cell.length_a   1.000
_cell.length_b   1.000
_cell.length_c   1.000
_cell.angle_alpha   90.00
_cell.angle_beta   90.00
_cell.angle_gamma   90.00
#
_symmetry.space_group_name_H-M   'P 1'
#
loop_
_entity.id
_entity.type
_entity.pdbx_description
1 polymer ?
#
loop_
_entity_poly.entity_id
_entity_poly.type
_entity_poly.pdbx_seq_one_letter_code
_entity_poly.pdbx_strand_id
1 'polypeptide(L)'
;MKASRFIFSEISQKFPIMPFSARALEEKRARLGLVECVNHELLQPYPVLHEKPGDLVAHIKFTVLLMPNGSDRITSHSLQELQPTKSIDDPEIKAWLALGTKTKKKGGGKKKKGKKDDKPEESSAAEPMDATTNGASQE
;
A
#
# COMPACT_ATOMS: atom_id res chain seq x y z
N MET A 1 5.68 -37.38 14.59
CA MET A 1 4.56 -38.28 15.02
C MET A 1 3.52 -38.51 13.92
N LYS A 2 2.63 -39.52 14.04
CA LYS A 2 1.55 -39.78 13.05
C LYS A 2 0.56 -38.61 12.96
N ALA A 3 0.22 -38.01 14.10
CA ALA A 3 -0.69 -36.85 14.16
C ALA A 3 -0.13 -35.65 13.39
N SER A 4 1.16 -35.34 13.56
CA SER A 4 1.81 -34.19 12.92
C SER A 4 1.88 -34.32 11.40
N ARG A 5 2.10 -35.55 10.89
CA ARG A 5 2.05 -35.83 9.44
C ARG A 5 0.65 -35.67 8.87
N PHE A 6 -0.37 -36.11 9.60
CA PHE A 6 -1.77 -35.95 9.19
C PHE A 6 -2.16 -34.47 9.13
N ILE A 7 -1.86 -33.71 10.19
CA ILE A 7 -2.13 -32.27 10.27
C ILE A 7 -1.37 -31.50 9.18
N PHE A 8 -0.09 -31.81 8.96
CA PHE A 8 0.68 -31.16 7.90
C PHE A 8 0.10 -31.44 6.51
N SER A 9 -0.35 -32.68 6.26
CA SER A 9 -1.04 -33.02 4.99
C SER A 9 -2.36 -32.25 4.83
N GLU A 10 -3.15 -32.11 5.91
CA GLU A 10 -4.39 -31.35 5.88
C GLU A 10 -4.12 -29.85 5.60
N ILE A 11 -3.12 -29.27 6.28
CA ILE A 11 -2.71 -27.87 6.08
C ILE A 11 -2.23 -27.66 4.65
N SER A 12 -1.37 -28.53 4.13
CA SER A 12 -0.84 -28.39 2.76
C SER A 12 -1.95 -28.45 1.70
N GLN A 13 -3.01 -29.23 1.93
CA GLN A 13 -4.16 -29.31 1.02
C GLN A 13 -5.11 -28.12 1.14
N LYS A 14 -5.45 -27.69 2.36
CA LYS A 14 -6.43 -26.61 2.60
C LYS A 14 -5.82 -25.20 2.50
N PHE A 15 -4.58 -25.06 2.96
CA PHE A 15 -3.85 -23.79 3.12
C PHE A 15 -2.40 -23.93 2.62
N PRO A 16 -2.17 -24.04 1.29
CA PRO A 16 -0.86 -24.41 0.76
C PRO A 16 0.29 -23.47 1.18
N ILE A 17 0.10 -22.17 0.98
CA ILE A 17 1.07 -21.11 1.36
C ILE A 17 0.40 -19.96 2.13
N MET A 18 -0.89 -20.07 2.39
CA MET A 18 -1.68 -19.00 2.96
C MET A 18 -1.74 -19.12 4.48
N PRO A 19 -1.69 -18.00 5.22
CA PRO A 19 -1.90 -18.02 6.66
C PRO A 19 -3.26 -18.62 7.01
N PHE A 20 -3.31 -19.40 8.09
CA PHE A 20 -4.53 -20.02 8.58
C PHE A 20 -4.65 -19.88 10.10
N SER A 21 -5.87 -20.08 10.61
CA SER A 21 -6.12 -20.14 12.05
C SER A 21 -6.16 -21.58 12.52
N ALA A 22 -5.58 -21.88 13.69
CA ALA A 22 -5.66 -23.21 14.30
C ALA A 22 -7.10 -23.71 14.51
N ARG A 23 -8.09 -22.81 14.55
CA ARG A 23 -9.52 -23.13 14.64
C ARG A 23 -10.10 -23.73 13.35
N ALA A 24 -9.45 -23.54 12.21
CA ALA A 24 -9.90 -24.05 10.92
C ALA A 24 -9.50 -25.53 10.70
N LEU A 25 -8.73 -26.11 11.62
CA LEU A 25 -8.35 -27.52 11.60
C LEU A 25 -9.43 -28.37 12.25
N GLU A 26 -9.76 -29.52 11.65
CA GLU A 26 -10.86 -30.38 12.10
C GLU A 26 -10.49 -31.23 13.33
N GLU A 27 -9.20 -31.51 13.52
CA GLU A 27 -8.74 -32.44 14.54
C GLU A 27 -8.60 -31.80 15.92
N LYS A 28 -9.30 -32.33 16.94
CA LYS A 28 -9.15 -31.90 18.35
C LYS A 28 -7.72 -32.09 18.90
N ARG A 29 -6.91 -32.97 18.29
CA ARG A 29 -5.50 -33.21 18.64
C ARG A 29 -4.51 -32.35 17.83
N ALA A 30 -5.00 -31.44 16.99
CA ALA A 30 -4.17 -30.57 16.15
C ALA A 30 -3.12 -29.79 16.95
N ARG A 31 -3.40 -29.41 18.20
CA ARG A 31 -2.45 -28.66 19.06
C ARG A 31 -1.13 -29.40 19.25
N LEU A 32 -1.14 -30.73 19.40
CA LEU A 32 0.09 -31.50 19.58
C LEU A 32 0.89 -31.59 18.28
N GLY A 33 0.20 -31.76 17.15
CA GLY A 33 0.83 -31.81 15.82
C GLY A 33 1.40 -30.46 15.38
N LEU A 34 0.73 -29.36 15.72
CA LEU A 34 1.17 -28.00 15.43
C LEU A 34 2.47 -27.65 16.15
N VAL A 35 2.63 -28.03 17.43
CA VAL A 35 3.86 -27.77 18.19
C VAL A 35 5.06 -28.45 17.53
N GLU A 36 4.92 -29.69 17.07
CA GLU A 36 5.98 -30.39 16.32
C GLU A 36 6.29 -29.67 14.99
N CYS A 37 5.28 -29.26 14.24
CA CYS A 37 5.48 -28.56 12.96
C CYS A 37 6.18 -27.20 13.13
N VAL A 38 5.88 -26.47 14.21
CA VAL A 38 6.56 -25.20 14.52
C VAL A 38 8.01 -25.46 14.98
N ASN A 39 8.25 -26.46 15.83
CA ASN A 39 9.60 -26.78 16.31
C ASN A 39 10.55 -27.25 15.20
N HIS A 40 10.00 -27.85 14.14
CA HIS A 40 10.76 -28.28 12.96
C HIS A 40 10.71 -27.27 11.80
N GLU A 41 10.33 -26.02 12.06
CA GLU A 41 10.32 -24.92 11.07
C GLU A 41 9.45 -25.19 9.83
N LEU A 42 8.50 -26.12 9.91
CA LEU A 42 7.54 -26.37 8.82
C LEU A 42 6.43 -25.31 8.78
N LEU A 43 6.17 -24.65 9.91
CA LEU A 43 5.16 -23.61 10.06
C LEU A 43 5.74 -22.39 10.79
N GLN A 44 5.51 -21.20 10.24
CA GLN A 44 5.88 -19.95 10.89
C GLN A 44 4.73 -19.46 11.81
N PRO A 45 4.93 -19.37 13.13
CA PRO A 45 3.92 -18.84 14.03
C PRO A 45 3.82 -17.31 13.90
N TYR A 46 2.59 -16.80 13.99
CA TYR A 46 2.32 -15.37 14.15
C TYR A 46 1.96 -15.10 15.62
N PRO A 47 2.92 -14.69 16.47
CA PRO A 47 2.67 -14.48 17.89
C PRO A 47 1.71 -13.31 18.11
N VAL A 48 0.91 -13.41 19.16
CA VAL A 48 0.04 -12.32 19.58
C VAL A 48 0.86 -11.37 20.44
N LEU A 49 1.03 -10.13 19.95
CA LEU A 49 1.75 -9.07 20.65
C LEU A 49 0.76 -8.20 21.42
N HIS A 50 1.19 -7.72 22.59
CA HIS A 50 0.38 -6.89 23.48
C HIS A 50 1.17 -5.64 23.89
N GLU A 51 0.48 -4.50 23.94
CA GLU A 51 1.01 -3.26 24.50
C GLU A 51 0.77 -3.19 26.01
N LYS A 52 1.30 -2.14 26.64
CA LYS A 52 1.14 -1.91 28.07
C LYS A 52 -0.34 -1.77 28.45
N PRO A 53 -0.73 -2.19 29.67
CA PRO A 53 -2.10 -2.03 30.12
C PRO A 53 -2.54 -0.57 30.09
N GLY A 54 -3.60 -0.28 29.33
CA GLY A 54 -4.17 1.06 29.18
C GLY A 54 -3.83 1.76 27.86
N ASP A 55 -2.87 1.26 27.09
CA ASP A 55 -2.51 1.82 25.78
C ASP A 55 -3.40 1.27 24.66
N LEU A 56 -3.61 2.08 23.61
CA LEU A 56 -4.42 1.73 22.44
C LEU A 56 -3.54 1.58 21.19
N VAL A 57 -3.78 0.52 20.41
CA VAL A 57 -3.06 0.23 19.16
C VAL A 57 -3.95 0.44 17.96
N ALA A 58 -3.50 1.26 17.01
CA ALA A 58 -4.14 1.43 15.71
C ALA A 58 -3.28 0.80 14.60
N HIS A 59 -3.89 -0.08 13.79
CA HIS A 59 -3.22 -0.71 12.64
C HIS A 59 -4.07 -0.53 11.39
N ILE A 60 -3.54 0.18 10.40
CA ILE A 60 -4.15 0.35 9.08
C ILE A 60 -3.34 -0.46 8.08
N LYS A 61 -3.95 -1.49 7.48
CA LYS A 61 -3.31 -2.33 6.46
C LYS A 61 -4.06 -2.19 5.14
N PHE A 62 -3.32 -1.96 4.07
CA PHE A 62 -3.84 -1.93 2.71
C PHE A 62 -2.82 -2.51 1.75
N THR A 63 -3.29 -2.95 0.60
CA THR A 63 -2.50 -3.49 -0.50
C THR A 63 -2.42 -2.46 -1.63
N VAL A 64 -1.22 -2.33 -2.20
CA VAL A 64 -0.90 -1.37 -3.25
C VAL A 64 -0.32 -2.12 -4.45
N LEU A 65 -0.74 -1.73 -5.65
CA LEU A 65 -0.12 -2.12 -6.90
C LEU A 65 0.81 -1.01 -7.37
N LEU A 66 2.06 -1.35 -7.65
CA LEU A 66 3.03 -0.41 -8.21
C LEU A 66 2.97 -0.50 -9.73
N MET A 67 2.30 0.48 -10.35
CA MET A 67 2.20 0.58 -11.80
C MET A 67 3.14 1.66 -12.33
N PRO A 68 3.55 1.61 -13.61
CA PRO A 68 4.31 2.70 -14.24
C PRO A 68 3.59 4.06 -14.20
N ASN A 69 2.27 4.05 -14.03
CA ASN A 69 1.42 5.24 -13.91
C ASN A 69 1.22 5.72 -12.46
N GLY A 70 1.93 5.14 -11.50
CA GLY A 70 1.84 5.46 -10.08
C GLY A 70 1.30 4.31 -9.22
N SER A 71 1.24 4.56 -7.91
CA SER A 71 0.79 3.59 -6.92
C SER A 71 -0.74 3.55 -6.84
N ASP A 72 -1.33 2.39 -7.08
CA ASP A 72 -2.78 2.20 -6.95
C ASP A 72 -3.13 1.41 -5.69
N ARG A 73 -3.99 1.99 -4.85
CA ARG A 73 -4.46 1.34 -3.63
C ARG A 73 -5.71 0.52 -3.96
N ILE A 74 -5.60 -0.80 -3.83
CA ILE A 74 -6.69 -1.73 -4.21
C ILE A 74 -7.62 -2.07 -3.05
N THR A 75 -7.12 -2.10 -1.82
CA THR A 75 -7.93 -2.32 -0.63
C THR A 75 -7.98 -1.04 0.20
N SER A 76 -9.18 -0.66 0.60
CA SER A 76 -9.39 0.47 1.51
C SER A 76 -10.34 0.07 2.61
N HIS A 77 -10.08 0.56 3.81
CA HIS A 77 -11.00 0.45 4.94
C HIS A 77 -11.63 1.82 5.21
N SER A 78 -12.87 1.84 5.69
CA SER A 78 -13.51 3.07 6.17
C SER A 78 -12.71 3.59 7.36
N LEU A 79 -12.19 4.81 7.23
CA LEU A 79 -11.48 5.46 8.34
C LEU A 79 -12.51 5.82 9.42
N GLN A 80 -12.16 5.54 10.66
CA GLN A 80 -12.93 6.02 11.80
C GLN A 80 -12.82 7.53 11.87
N GLU A 81 -13.94 8.21 12.09
CA GLU A 81 -13.95 9.65 12.35
C GLU A 81 -13.25 9.89 13.69
N LEU A 82 -12.08 10.53 13.63
CA LEU A 82 -11.30 10.91 14.79
C LEU A 82 -11.27 12.43 14.86
N GLN A 83 -11.45 12.97 16.05
CA GLN A 83 -11.26 14.39 16.36
C GLN A 83 -9.89 14.54 17.02
N PRO A 84 -8.81 14.78 16.25
CA PRO A 84 -7.47 14.86 16.81
C PRO A 84 -7.33 16.12 17.68
N THR A 85 -6.87 15.95 18.92
CA THR A 85 -6.55 17.08 19.81
C THR A 85 -5.19 17.71 19.48
N LYS A 86 -4.33 17.01 18.72
CA LYS A 86 -2.99 17.45 18.36
C LYS A 86 -2.86 17.49 16.84
N SER A 87 -2.41 18.63 16.30
CA SER A 87 -2.07 18.80 14.89
C SER A 87 -0.61 18.40 14.63
N ILE A 88 -0.33 18.08 13.37
CA ILE A 88 1.06 17.95 12.89
C ILE A 88 1.56 19.38 12.66
N ASP A 89 2.70 19.77 13.24
CA ASP A 89 3.23 21.14 13.13
C ASP A 89 4.44 21.23 12.18
N ASP A 90 5.09 20.11 11.89
CA ASP A 90 6.26 20.03 11.02
C ASP A 90 5.92 20.38 9.56
N PRO A 91 6.62 21.37 8.96
CA PRO A 91 6.36 21.80 7.59
C PRO A 91 6.73 20.76 6.52
N GLU A 92 7.73 19.90 6.76
CA GLU A 92 8.18 18.89 5.79
C GLU A 92 7.17 17.74 5.69
N ILE A 93 6.66 17.28 6.83
CA ILE A 93 5.63 16.22 6.87
C ILE A 93 4.33 16.70 6.21
N LYS A 94 3.95 17.97 6.44
CA LYS A 94 2.81 18.58 5.75
C LYS A 94 2.99 18.59 4.24
N ALA A 95 4.20 18.88 3.76
CA ALA A 95 4.50 18.85 2.33
C ALA A 95 4.32 17.44 1.74
N TRP A 96 4.77 16.38 2.43
CA TRP A 96 4.57 15.00 1.98
C TRP A 96 3.12 14.54 2.00
N LEU A 97 2.35 14.90 3.02
CA LEU A 97 0.93 14.56 3.11
C LEU A 97 0.10 15.23 2.01
N ALA A 98 0.55 16.39 1.50
CA ALA A 98 -0.08 17.07 0.38
C ALA A 98 0.26 16.45 -0.99
N LEU A 99 1.30 15.61 -1.08
CA LEU A 99 1.66 14.95 -2.34
C LEU A 99 0.62 13.90 -2.72
N GLY A 100 0.16 13.96 -3.96
CA GLY A 100 -0.74 12.97 -4.53
C GLY A 100 -0.03 11.63 -4.74
N THR A 101 -0.64 10.54 -4.29
CA THR A 101 -0.10 9.17 -4.43
C THR A 101 -0.16 8.63 -5.87
N LYS A 102 -0.95 9.25 -6.74
CA LYS A 102 -1.00 8.95 -8.18
C LYS A 102 -0.37 10.10 -8.96
N THR A 103 0.61 9.79 -9.81
CA THR A 103 1.10 10.74 -10.80
C THR A 103 -0.03 11.01 -11.79
N LYS A 104 -0.59 12.22 -11.74
CA LYS A 104 -1.47 12.70 -12.83
C LYS A 104 -0.62 12.82 -14.09
N LYS A 105 -0.44 11.72 -14.83
CA LYS A 105 0.01 11.79 -16.21
C LYS A 105 -1.08 12.54 -16.97
N LYS A 106 -0.78 13.79 -17.38
CA LYS A 106 -1.59 14.54 -18.35
C LYS A 106 -1.69 13.70 -19.64
N GLY A 107 -2.72 12.87 -19.75
CA GLY A 107 -3.08 12.16 -20.98
C GLY A 107 -3.99 13.05 -21.81
N GLY A 108 -3.48 13.51 -22.95
CA GLY A 108 -4.18 14.36 -23.90
C GLY A 108 -5.43 13.71 -24.48
N GLY A 109 -6.49 14.52 -24.62
CA GLY A 109 -7.76 14.12 -25.21
C GLY A 109 -8.67 15.34 -25.41
N LYS A 110 -8.45 16.06 -26.50
CA LYS A 110 -9.18 17.23 -27.00
C LYS A 110 -10.68 16.92 -27.15
N LYS A 111 -11.56 17.55 -26.35
CA LYS A 111 -12.97 17.81 -26.74
C LYS A 111 -13.24 19.32 -26.65
N LYS A 112 -13.36 19.91 -27.84
CA LYS A 112 -13.62 21.32 -28.13
C LYS A 112 -15.15 21.52 -28.25
N LYS A 113 -15.74 22.32 -27.36
CA LYS A 113 -17.00 23.10 -27.49
C LYS A 113 -17.27 23.73 -26.10
N GLY A 114 -17.40 25.03 -25.88
CA GLY A 114 -17.45 26.18 -26.77
C GLY A 114 -17.26 27.48 -25.96
N LYS A 115 -16.99 28.53 -26.74
CA LYS A 115 -16.62 29.92 -26.48
C LYS A 115 -17.52 30.72 -25.50
N LYS A 116 -16.88 31.51 -24.63
CA LYS A 116 -17.19 32.91 -24.20
C LYS A 116 -16.03 33.36 -23.28
N ASP A 117 -15.00 34.01 -23.82
CA ASP A 117 -14.82 35.48 -23.86
C ASP A 117 -15.10 36.14 -22.50
N ASP A 118 -14.04 36.39 -21.72
CA ASP A 118 -13.62 37.77 -21.40
C ASP A 118 -12.18 37.78 -20.83
N LYS A 119 -11.33 38.64 -21.39
CA LYS A 119 -9.96 38.98 -20.97
C LYS A 119 -10.05 40.43 -20.46
N PRO A 120 -9.22 40.83 -19.48
CA PRO A 120 -8.10 41.65 -19.92
C PRO A 120 -6.77 41.24 -19.28
N GLU A 121 -5.74 41.31 -20.11
CA GLU A 121 -4.34 41.24 -19.76
C GLU A 121 -3.89 42.48 -19.00
N GLU A 122 -2.96 42.30 -18.08
CA GLU A 122 -1.84 43.24 -17.99
C GLU A 122 -0.53 42.43 -17.96
N SER A 123 0.34 42.86 -18.85
CA SER A 123 1.59 42.27 -19.29
C SER A 123 2.78 42.81 -18.50
N SER A 124 3.78 41.97 -18.23
CA SER A 124 5.18 42.42 -18.35
C SER A 124 6.10 41.27 -18.79
N ALA A 125 6.46 41.38 -20.07
CA ALA A 125 7.75 41.10 -20.68
C ALA A 125 8.54 39.87 -20.23
N ALA A 126 8.47 38.84 -21.08
CA ALA A 126 9.62 38.02 -21.43
C ALA A 126 10.74 38.87 -22.05
N GLU A 127 11.98 38.38 -22.03
CA GLU A 127 12.71 38.14 -23.28
C GLU A 127 13.88 37.13 -23.09
N PRO A 128 14.29 36.46 -24.18
CA PRO A 128 14.84 35.10 -24.22
C PRO A 128 16.28 35.07 -24.74
N MET A 129 16.93 33.90 -24.80
CA MET A 129 17.95 33.64 -25.84
C MET A 129 17.88 32.18 -26.35
N ASP A 130 17.67 32.13 -27.67
CA ASP A 130 17.74 31.05 -28.67
C ASP A 130 18.85 30.00 -28.47
N ALA A 131 18.60 28.70 -28.66
CA ALA A 131 18.35 27.95 -29.90
C ALA A 131 19.59 27.62 -30.76
N THR A 132 19.83 26.31 -30.86
CA THR A 132 20.35 25.54 -32.01
C THR A 132 21.86 25.53 -32.30
N THR A 133 22.46 24.34 -32.19
CA THR A 133 23.19 23.74 -33.32
C THR A 133 23.15 22.21 -33.26
N ASN A 134 22.70 21.62 -34.37
CA ASN A 134 22.78 20.22 -34.74
C ASN A 134 24.23 19.69 -34.72
N GLY A 135 24.39 18.40 -34.46
CA GLY A 135 25.66 17.70 -34.67
C GLY A 135 25.52 16.20 -34.42
N ALA A 136 24.96 15.48 -35.39
CA ALA A 136 25.07 14.03 -35.48
C ALA A 136 26.54 13.63 -35.64
N SER A 137 26.97 12.56 -34.96
CA SER A 137 28.11 11.73 -35.39
C SER A 137 28.01 10.37 -34.70
N GLN A 138 27.86 9.34 -35.52
CA GLN A 138 28.16 7.94 -35.22
C GLN A 138 29.67 7.76 -35.31
N GLU A 139 30.28 7.10 -34.31
CA GLU A 139 31.17 5.93 -34.44
C GLU A 139 31.50 5.40 -33.03
#